data_AF-A0A1H0C6Q3-F1
#
_entry.id   AF-A0A1H0C6Q3-F1
#
_cell.length_a   1.000
_cell.length_b   1.000
_cell.length_c   1.000
_cell.angle_alpha   90.00
_cell.angle_beta   90.00
_cell.angle_gamma   90.00
#
_symmetry.space_group_name_H-M   'P 1'
#
loop_
_entity.id
_entity.type
_entity.pdbx_description
1 polymer ?
#
loop_
_entity_poly.entity_id
_entity_poly.type
_entity_poly.pdbx_seq_one_letter_code
_entity_poly.pdbx_strand_id
1 'polypeptide(L)'
;MLDINLGGEMVYPVADRLAALDVPFLFATGDVQGRDNPRYGAQPRLEKPVIAPELLRALDDLFAAMPHGAPRIPDAGSAQVRAGG
;
A
#
# COMPACT_ATOMS: atom_id res chain seq x y z
N MET A 1 1.89 3.03 0.45
CA MET A 1 1.91 2.86 1.92
C MET A 1 0.50 3.08 2.45
N LEU A 2 0.02 2.23 3.37
CA LEU A 2 -1.36 2.25 3.90
C LEU A 2 -1.37 2.37 5.41
N ASP A 3 -2.18 3.27 5.97
CA ASP A 3 -2.44 3.33 7.42
C ASP A 3 -3.52 2.32 7.80
N ILE A 4 -3.30 1.49 8.83
CA ILE A 4 -4.23 0.40 9.16
C ILE A 4 -5.55 0.91 9.74
N ASN A 5 -5.46 1.87 10.67
CA ASN A 5 -6.60 2.38 11.42
C ASN A 5 -6.92 3.81 10.96
N LEU A 6 -7.99 3.96 10.20
CA LEU A 6 -8.47 5.25 9.68
C LEU A 6 -9.55 5.86 10.59
N GLY A 7 -9.40 5.70 11.91
CA GLY A 7 -10.38 6.22 12.88
C GLY A 7 -11.66 5.40 12.98
N GLY A 8 -11.52 4.07 12.97
CA GLY A 8 -12.65 3.11 13.08
C GLY A 8 -12.92 2.32 11.81
N GLU A 9 -12.35 2.74 10.68
CA GLU A 9 -12.34 1.96 9.44
C GLU A 9 -10.98 1.31 9.24
N MET A 10 -10.99 0.01 8.92
CA MET A 10 -9.78 -0.74 8.63
C MET A 10 -9.45 -0.63 7.14
N VAL A 11 -8.20 -0.36 6.79
CA VAL A 11 -7.75 -0.22 5.39
C VAL A 11 -7.71 -1.53 4.59
N TYR A 12 -8.05 -2.66 5.22
CA TYR A 12 -7.96 -4.00 4.62
C TYR A 12 -8.69 -4.14 3.27
N PRO A 13 -9.88 -3.57 3.02
CA PRO A 13 -10.51 -3.66 1.70
C PRO A 13 -9.66 -3.01 0.59
N VAL A 14 -8.92 -1.94 0.92
CA VAL A 14 -7.98 -1.31 -0.03
C VAL A 14 -6.77 -2.20 -0.24
N ALA A 15 -6.22 -2.78 0.82
CA ALA A 15 -5.10 -3.73 0.74
C ALA A 15 -5.46 -4.95 -0.13
N ASP A 16 -6.68 -5.48 0.00
CA ASP A 16 -7.21 -6.55 -0.85
C ASP A 16 -7.26 -6.14 -2.32
N ARG A 17 -7.70 -4.90 -2.60
CA ARG A 17 -7.77 -4.40 -3.98
C ARG A 17 -6.39 -4.22 -4.59
N LEU A 18 -5.42 -3.71 -3.82
CA LEU A 18 -4.04 -3.56 -4.29
C LEU A 18 -3.38 -4.93 -4.55
N ALA A 19 -3.59 -5.90 -3.66
CA ALA A 19 -3.12 -7.26 -3.85
C ALA A 19 -3.72 -7.90 -5.12
N ALA A 20 -5.01 -7.69 -5.38
CA ALA A 20 -5.67 -8.17 -6.60
C ALA A 20 -5.21 -7.46 -7.89
N LEU A 21 -4.52 -6.33 -7.77
CA LEU A 21 -3.95 -5.57 -8.88
C LEU A 21 -2.44 -5.74 -9.00
N ASP A 22 -1.84 -6.66 -8.22
CA ASP A 22 -0.39 -6.84 -8.11
C ASP A 22 0.37 -5.54 -7.79
N VAL A 23 -0.28 -4.62 -7.08
CA VAL A 23 0.35 -3.39 -6.64
C VAL A 23 1.06 -3.66 -5.31
N PRO A 24 2.39 -3.48 -5.23
CA PRO A 24 3.12 -3.64 -3.98
C PRO A 24 2.71 -2.57 -2.97
N PHE A 25 2.52 -2.95 -1.71
CA PHE A 25 2.23 -2.01 -0.64
C PHE A 25 2.83 -2.49 0.68
N LEU A 26 2.99 -1.54 1.59
CA LEU A 26 3.38 -1.78 2.98
C LEU A 26 2.41 -1.03 3.90
N PHE A 27 2.27 -1.51 5.13
CA PHE A 27 1.47 -0.84 6.16
C PHE A 27 2.31 0.12 7.00
N ALA A 28 1.71 1.21 7.44
CA ALA A 28 2.27 2.14 8.41
C ALA A 28 1.25 2.36 9.54
N THR A 29 1.43 1.72 10.69
CA THR A 29 0.44 1.75 11.79
C THR A 29 1.09 2.20 13.08
N GLY A 30 0.38 3.04 13.86
CA GLY A 30 0.72 3.28 15.27
C GLY A 30 -0.03 2.36 16.23
N ASP A 31 -0.91 1.52 15.69
CA ASP A 31 -1.80 0.65 16.44
C ASP A 31 -1.33 -0.81 16.33
N VAL A 32 -1.08 -1.43 17.49
CA VAL A 32 -0.66 -2.82 17.68
C VAL A 32 -1.79 -3.81 17.34
N GLN A 33 -3.06 -3.37 17.40
CA GLN A 33 -4.23 -4.24 17.22
C GLN A 33 -4.37 -4.79 15.79
N GLY A 34 -3.71 -4.17 14.81
CA GLY A 34 -3.69 -4.62 13.41
C GLY A 34 -2.65 -5.70 13.08
N ARG A 35 -1.83 -6.12 14.05
CA ARG A 35 -0.71 -7.06 13.82
C ARG A 35 -1.16 -8.50 13.56
N ASP A 36 -2.34 -8.90 14.03
CA ASP A 36 -2.74 -10.30 14.09
C ASP A 36 -3.55 -10.79 12.88
N ASN A 37 -3.64 -10.03 11.79
CA ASN A 37 -4.33 -10.52 10.60
C ASN A 37 -3.41 -11.46 9.77
N PRO A 38 -3.64 -12.80 9.79
CA PRO A 38 -2.75 -13.77 9.14
C PRO A 38 -2.68 -13.58 7.62
N ARG A 39 -3.71 -12.99 7.01
CA ARG A 39 -3.77 -12.69 5.56
C ARG A 39 -2.71 -11.68 5.12
N TYR A 40 -2.26 -10.82 6.04
CA TYR A 40 -1.29 -9.77 5.79
C TYR A 40 0.02 -9.96 6.57
N GLY A 41 0.25 -11.15 7.13
CA GLY A 41 1.44 -11.43 7.95
C GLY A 41 2.75 -11.33 7.18
N ALA A 42 2.72 -11.53 5.87
CA ALA A 42 3.90 -11.44 4.99
C ALA A 42 4.19 -10.02 4.49
N GLN A 43 3.30 -9.05 4.69
CA GLN A 43 3.50 -7.69 4.16
C GLN A 43 4.38 -6.83 5.08
N PRO A 44 5.33 -6.04 4.53
CA PRO A 44 6.15 -5.15 5.33
C PRO A 44 5.31 -4.15 6.13
N ARG A 45 5.75 -3.85 7.35
CA ARG A 45 5.08 -2.87 8.23
C ARG A 45 6.08 -1.94 8.87
N LEU A 46 5.69 -0.67 8.92
CA LEU A 46 6.37 0.37 9.65
C LEU A 46 5.50 0.76 10.84
N GLU A 47 6.12 0.85 12.01
CA GLU A 47 5.46 1.33 13.21
C GLU A 47 5.60 2.85 13.28
N LYS A 48 4.53 3.56 13.64
CA LYS A 48 4.61 5.00 13.87
C LYS A 48 5.33 5.27 15.20
N PRO A 49 6.22 6.27 15.27
CA PRO A 49 6.57 7.22 14.22
C PRO A 49 7.49 6.61 13.17
N VAL A 50 7.11 6.76 11.89
CA VAL A 50 7.91 6.24 10.77
C VAL A 50 9.10 7.17 10.54
N ILE A 51 10.32 6.65 10.63
CA ILE A 51 11.55 7.41 10.35
C ILE A 51 12.08 7.12 8.95
N ALA A 52 12.74 8.12 8.35
CA ALA A 52 13.22 8.05 6.97
C ALA A 52 14.12 6.82 6.67
N PRO A 53 15.08 6.42 7.54
CA PRO A 53 15.93 5.26 7.25
C PRO A 53 15.15 3.94 7.19
N GLU A 54 14.15 3.77 8.03
CA GLU A 54 13.31 2.56 8.05
C GLU A 54 12.36 2.53 6.86
N LEU A 55 11.79 3.68 6.51
CA LEU A 55 10.96 3.82 5.31
C LEU A 55 11.74 3.48 4.05
N LEU A 56 12.95 4.02 3.89
CA LEU A 56 13.78 3.77 2.71
C LEU A 56 14.12 2.28 2.57
N ARG A 57 14.54 1.62 3.66
CA ARG A 57 14.81 0.18 3.67
C ARG A 57 13.58 -0.64 3.27
N ALA A 58 12.42 -0.33 3.86
CA ALA A 58 11.20 -1.06 3.57
C ALA A 58 10.73 -0.87 2.11
N LEU A 59 10.98 0.29 1.52
CA LEU A 59 10.71 0.54 0.11
C LEU A 59 11.70 -0.20 -0.80
N ASP A 60 12.99 -0.18 -0.48
CA ASP A 60 14.02 -0.93 -1.23
C ASP A 60 13.70 -2.42 -1.25
N ASP A 61 13.37 -3.01 -0.08
CA ASP A 61 12.98 -4.42 0.03
C ASP A 61 11.71 -4.73 -0.76
N LEU A 62 10.71 -3.84 -0.68
CA LEU A 62 9.43 -4.00 -1.39
C LEU A 62 9.64 -3.98 -2.91
N PHE A 63 10.50 -3.11 -3.42
CA PHE A 63 10.79 -3.03 -4.85
C PHE A 63 11.73 -4.14 -5.33
N ALA A 64 12.68 -4.59 -4.50
CA ALA A 64 13.57 -5.70 -4.84
C ALA A 64 12.83 -7.04 -4.93
N ALA A 65 11.76 -7.22 -4.16
CA ALA A 65 10.90 -8.39 -4.22
C ALA A 65 10.02 -8.46 -5.49
N MET A 66 9.96 -7.38 -6.30
CA MET A 66 9.26 -7.41 -7.58
C MET A 66 10.15 -8.00 -8.69
N PRO A 67 9.70 -9.04 -9.42
CA PRO A 67 10.34 -9.39 -10.69
C PRO A 67 10.25 -8.18 -11.63
N HIS A 68 11.33 -7.87 -12.35
CA HIS A 68 11.49 -6.62 -13.08
C HIS A 68 10.37 -6.43 -14.13
N GLY A 69 9.36 -5.67 -13.74
CA GLY A 69 8.17 -5.35 -14.50
C GLY A 69 7.32 -4.44 -13.63
N ALA A 70 7.76 -3.19 -13.46
CA ALA A 70 7.07 -2.21 -12.63
C ALA A 70 5.57 -2.16 -13.00
N PRO A 71 4.66 -2.19 -12.02
CA PRO A 71 3.25 -1.92 -12.27
C PRO A 71 3.15 -0.55 -12.93
N ARG A 72 2.73 -0.51 -14.19
CA ARG A 72 2.45 0.74 -14.88
C ARG A 72 1.22 1.32 -14.21
N ILE A 73 1.40 2.28 -13.30
CA ILE A 73 0.30 3.13 -12.84
C ILE A 73 -0.31 3.72 -14.11
N PRO A 74 -1.58 3.43 -14.46
CA PRO A 74 -2.21 4.09 -15.59
C PRO A 74 -2.14 5.59 -15.29
N ASP A 75 -1.62 6.38 -16.22
CA ASP A 75 -1.63 7.84 -16.10
C ASP A 75 -3.02 8.28 -15.66
N ALA A 76 -3.10 8.90 -14.48
CA ALA A 76 -4.30 9.53 -13.97
C ALA A 76 -4.55 10.80 -14.81
N GLY A 77 -4.91 10.62 -16.08
CA GLY A 77 -4.76 11.69 -17.06
C GLY A 77 -5.37 11.40 -18.42
N SER A 78 -6.62 10.93 -18.49
CA SER A 78 -7.56 11.32 -19.56
C SER A 78 -8.96 10.79 -19.28
N ALA A 79 -9.63 11.36 -18.28
CA ALA A 79 -11.07 11.46 -18.33
C ALA A 79 -11.41 12.46 -19.45
N GLN A 80 -11.55 11.97 -20.68
CA GLN A 80 -12.12 12.77 -21.76
C GLN A 80 -13.57 13.07 -21.40
N VAL A 81 -13.81 14.32 -20.98
CA VAL A 81 -15.15 14.89 -20.91
C VAL A 81 -15.66 14.95 -22.35
N ARG A 82 -16.45 13.95 -22.75
CA ARG A 82 -17.33 14.06 -23.89
C ARG A 82 -18.55 14.88 -23.46
N ALA A 83 -18.48 16.19 -23.64
CA ALA A 83 -19.64 17.00 -24.00
C ALA A 83 -19.54 17.18 -25.52
N GLY A 84 -20.48 16.79 -26.38
CA GLY A 84 -21.93 16.84 -26.22
C GLY A 84 -22.39 18.24 -26.61
N GLY A 85 -22.54 18.49 -27.93
CA GLY A 85 -23.00 19.76 -28.50
C GLY A 85 -22.37 20.07 -29.84
#